data_AF-A0A7S0EJH7-F1
#
_entry.id   AF-A0A7S0EJH7-F1
#
_cell.length_a   1.000
_cell.length_b   1.000
_cell.length_c   1.000
_cell.angle_alpha   90.00
_cell.angle_beta   90.00
_cell.angle_gamma   90.00
#
_symmetry.space_group_name_H-M   'P 1'
#
loop_
_entity.id
_entity.type
_entity.pdbx_description
1 polymer ?
#
loop_
_entity_poly.entity_id
_entity_poly.type
_entity_poly.pdbx_seq_one_letter_code
_entity_poly.pdbx_strand_id
1 'polypeptide(L)'
;DENLRVHVADGLDYVRQSEDQTYNLSIIDVNASDEDTTLEAPPRPFIEDDFVRHLSRITQSPGIAVVNLICSSASLLQEILDRFLVFFNDVLYLKDHSPDADENYVVFLFNGPSTGWNFNVHSDAVSVLFFEYLPSASDCACRRSLIEWSNWRRASLL
;
A
#
# COMPACT_ATOMS: atom_id res chain seq x y z
N ASP A 1 -5.03 1.45 -23.79
CA ASP A 1 -5.56 0.48 -22.82
C ASP A 1 -6.81 1.11 -22.22
N GLU A 2 -7.95 0.43 -22.27
CA GLU A 2 -9.25 0.95 -21.83
C GLU A 2 -9.53 0.67 -20.35
N ASN A 3 -8.76 -0.25 -19.74
CA ASN A 3 -8.90 -0.67 -18.35
C ASN A 3 -8.03 0.16 -17.39
N LEU A 4 -7.13 1.00 -17.92
CA LEU A 4 -6.28 1.88 -17.13
C LEU A 4 -6.84 3.30 -17.13
N ARG A 5 -7.10 3.84 -15.94
CA ARG A 5 -7.49 5.25 -15.74
C ARG A 5 -6.47 5.92 -14.85
N VAL A 6 -5.93 7.04 -15.33
CA VAL A 6 -4.93 7.82 -14.60
C VAL A 6 -5.61 9.07 -14.06
N HIS A 7 -5.45 9.29 -12.75
CA HIS A 7 -5.92 10.48 -12.06
C HIS A 7 -4.71 11.26 -11.56
N VAL A 8 -4.65 12.56 -11.85
CA VAL A 8 -3.63 13.46 -11.32
C VAL A 8 -4.26 14.26 -10.20
N ALA A 9 -4.03 13.83 -8.96
CA ALA A 9 -4.59 14.42 -7.76
C ALA A 9 -3.70 14.10 -6.54
N ASP A 10 -3.93 14.79 -5.43
CA ASP A 10 -3.42 14.36 -4.14
C ASP A 10 -4.09 13.04 -3.74
N GLY A 11 -3.29 12.05 -3.31
CA GLY A 11 -3.79 10.72 -2.99
C GLY A 11 -4.72 10.69 -1.77
N LEU A 12 -4.48 11.54 -0.77
CA LEU A 12 -5.32 11.63 0.43
C LEU A 12 -6.70 12.18 0.06
N ASP A 13 -6.73 13.23 -0.75
CA ASP A 13 -7.98 13.84 -1.21
C ASP A 13 -8.74 12.92 -2.16
N TYR A 14 -8.03 12.20 -3.04
CA TYR A 14 -8.65 11.22 -3.93
C TYR A 14 -9.39 10.13 -3.14
N VAL A 15 -8.74 9.54 -2.12
CA VAL A 15 -9.36 8.51 -1.27
C VAL A 15 -10.58 9.07 -0.53
N ARG A 16 -10.49 10.28 0.02
CA ARG A 16 -11.61 10.94 0.71
C ARG A 16 -12.80 11.22 -0.22
N GLN A 17 -12.56 11.50 -1.49
CA GLN A 17 -13.60 11.81 -2.48
C GLN A 17 -14.18 10.57 -3.17
N SER A 18 -13.55 9.41 -2.99
CA SER A 18 -13.91 8.17 -3.69
C SER A 18 -14.84 7.26 -2.88
N GLU A 19 -15.56 7.79 -1.87
CA GLU A 19 -16.41 6.96 -0.98
C GLU A 19 -17.53 6.20 -1.72
N ASP A 20 -17.95 6.66 -2.90
CA ASP A 20 -18.96 6.00 -3.73
C ASP A 20 -18.37 4.88 -4.62
N GLN A 21 -17.04 4.69 -4.60
CA GLN A 21 -16.34 3.66 -5.38
C GLN A 21 -15.72 2.62 -4.46
N THR A 22 -15.71 1.37 -4.91
CA THR A 22 -15.08 0.27 -4.19
C THR A 22 -14.11 -0.48 -5.10
N TYR A 23 -12.96 -0.85 -4.57
CA TYR A 23 -11.89 -1.56 -5.26
C TYR A 23 -11.66 -2.93 -4.61
N ASN A 24 -11.42 -3.95 -5.44
CA ASN A 24 -11.01 -5.27 -4.93
C ASN A 24 -9.60 -5.24 -4.34
N LEU A 25 -8.73 -4.38 -4.91
CA LEU A 25 -7.35 -4.20 -4.51
C LEU A 25 -6.98 -2.70 -4.50
N SER A 26 -6.55 -2.21 -3.35
CA SER A 26 -5.98 -0.86 -3.21
C SER A 26 -4.48 -1.00 -2.91
N ILE A 27 -3.61 -0.32 -3.65
CA ILE A 27 -2.14 -0.37 -3.44
C ILE A 27 -1.62 1.03 -3.11
N ILE A 28 -1.04 1.16 -1.93
CA ILE A 28 -0.43 2.38 -1.42
C ILE A 28 1.08 2.23 -1.55
N ASP A 29 1.64 2.84 -2.58
CA ASP A 29 3.09 2.84 -2.88
C ASP A 29 3.61 4.26 -3.00
N VAL A 30 3.37 5.03 -1.94
CA VAL A 30 3.75 6.44 -1.88
C VAL A 30 5.12 6.55 -1.24
N ASN A 31 6.14 6.88 -2.02
CA ASN A 31 7.43 7.30 -1.48
C ASN A 31 7.49 8.82 -1.44
N ALA A 32 7.46 9.39 -0.23
CA ALA A 32 7.93 10.74 -0.01
C ALA A 32 8.80 10.71 1.24
N SER A 33 10.11 10.66 1.02
CA SER A 33 11.11 10.68 2.08
C SER A 33 11.10 12.06 2.74
N ASP A 34 10.76 12.08 4.03
CA ASP A 34 11.17 13.17 4.92
C ASP A 34 12.55 12.77 5.46
N GLU A 35 13.59 13.60 5.22
CA GLU A 35 15.01 13.22 5.44
C GLU A 35 15.40 12.86 6.90
N ASP A 36 14.48 12.93 7.87
CA ASP A 36 14.75 12.77 9.31
C ASP A 36 13.74 11.86 10.07
N THR A 37 12.97 11.00 9.40
CA THR A 37 11.93 10.18 10.06
C THR A 37 12.26 8.68 10.14
N THR A 38 11.87 8.02 11.24
CA THR A 38 11.90 6.55 11.40
C THR A 38 10.91 5.81 10.47
N LEU A 39 10.16 6.55 9.68
CA LEU A 39 9.20 6.11 8.68
C LEU A 39 9.58 6.81 7.38
N GLU A 40 10.08 6.06 6.41
CA GLU A 40 10.50 6.60 5.10
C GLU A 40 9.36 6.52 4.09
N ALA A 41 8.55 5.47 4.16
CA ALA A 41 7.37 5.31 3.32
C ALA A 41 6.27 4.53 4.06
N PRO A 42 4.98 4.86 3.87
CA PRO A 42 4.50 6.06 3.20
C PRO A 42 4.59 7.30 4.12
N PRO A 43 4.33 8.51 3.61
CA PRO A 43 4.25 9.70 4.46
C PRO A 43 3.21 9.53 5.57
N ARG A 44 3.44 10.14 6.74
CA ARG A 44 2.60 9.96 7.94
C ARG A 44 1.08 10.07 7.69
N PRO A 45 0.56 11.02 6.87
CA PRO A 45 -0.88 11.09 6.61
C PRO A 45 -1.49 9.81 6.02
N PHE A 46 -0.72 8.97 5.32
CA PHE A 46 -1.19 7.70 4.76
C PHE A 46 -1.28 6.56 5.78
N ILE A 47 -0.80 6.77 7.01
CA ILE A 47 -0.94 5.82 8.11
C ILE A 47 -1.80 6.37 9.25
N GLU A 48 -2.41 7.55 9.11
CA GLU A 48 -3.27 8.14 10.14
C GLU A 48 -4.70 7.59 10.06
N ASP A 49 -5.38 7.53 11.21
CA ASP A 49 -6.73 6.98 11.37
C ASP A 49 -7.72 7.48 10.32
N ASP A 50 -7.65 8.77 9.99
CA ASP A 50 -8.53 9.37 8.98
C ASP A 50 -8.33 8.74 7.61
N PHE A 51 -7.09 8.62 7.13
CA PHE A 51 -6.82 7.98 5.85
C PHE A 51 -7.21 6.50 5.87
N VAL A 52 -6.78 5.76 6.90
CA VAL A 52 -7.03 4.31 7.01
C VAL A 52 -8.53 4.01 7.04
N ARG A 53 -9.33 4.86 7.69
CA ARG A 53 -10.80 4.75 7.70
C ARG A 53 -11.42 4.94 6.32
N HIS A 54 -10.96 5.90 5.53
CA HIS A 54 -11.48 6.08 4.17
C HIS A 54 -10.98 4.94 3.26
N LEU A 55 -9.73 4.52 3.43
CA LEU A 55 -9.15 3.38 2.70
C LEU A 55 -9.96 2.10 2.92
N SER A 56 -10.41 1.82 4.15
CA SER A 56 -11.23 0.65 4.43
C SER A 56 -12.64 0.75 3.83
N ARG A 57 -13.20 1.96 3.66
CA ARG A 57 -14.49 2.17 2.98
C ARG A 57 -14.42 1.92 1.48
N ILE A 58 -13.35 2.38 0.83
CA ILE A 58 -13.14 2.20 -0.61
C ILE A 58 -12.57 0.83 -0.96
N THR A 59 -12.08 0.08 0.02
CA THR A 59 -11.68 -1.32 -0.20
C THR A 59 -12.93 -2.19 -0.04
N GLN A 60 -13.32 -2.93 -1.07
CA GLN A 60 -14.50 -3.79 -1.04
C GLN A 60 -14.40 -4.81 0.11
N SER A 61 -15.53 -5.31 0.61
CA SER A 61 -15.58 -6.52 1.46
C SER A 61 -16.24 -7.68 0.69
N PRO A 62 -15.55 -8.78 0.36
CA PRO A 62 -14.13 -9.03 0.62
C PRO A 62 -13.20 -8.25 -0.34
N GLY A 63 -12.13 -7.68 0.19
CA GLY A 63 -11.09 -6.96 -0.57
C GLY A 63 -9.82 -6.77 0.25
N ILE A 64 -8.74 -6.32 -0.42
CA ILE A 64 -7.42 -6.16 0.20
C ILE A 64 -6.89 -4.75 -0.10
N ALA A 65 -6.32 -4.10 0.92
CA ALA A 65 -5.40 -2.99 0.71
C ALA A 65 -3.96 -3.48 0.95
N VAL A 66 -3.01 -3.04 0.12
CA VAL A 66 -1.58 -3.35 0.24
C VAL A 66 -0.85 -2.05 0.44
N VAL A 67 0.01 -1.99 1.45
CA VAL A 67 0.81 -0.81 1.78
C VAL A 67 2.28 -1.21 1.71
N ASN A 68 3.04 -0.49 0.89
CA ASN A 68 4.50 -0.51 0.95
C ASN A 68 4.94 0.35 2.13
N LEU A 69 5.59 -0.25 3.12
CA LEU A 69 5.97 0.38 4.39
C LEU A 69 7.47 0.22 4.62
N ILE A 70 8.20 1.33 4.68
CA ILE A 70 9.62 1.36 5.01
C ILE A 70 9.76 2.07 6.36
N CYS A 71 10.12 1.33 7.40
CA CYS A 71 10.13 1.84 8.77
C CYS A 71 11.22 1.16 9.60
N SER A 72 12.19 1.94 10.07
CA SER A 72 13.34 1.43 10.82
C SER A 72 13.09 1.15 12.30
N SER A 73 11.90 1.47 12.80
CA SER A 73 11.52 1.27 14.21
C SER A 73 10.49 0.16 14.37
N ALA A 74 10.85 -0.92 15.06
CA ALA A 74 9.95 -2.02 15.37
C ALA A 74 8.75 -1.60 16.23
N SER A 75 8.93 -0.61 17.14
CA SER A 75 7.82 -0.08 17.93
C SER A 75 6.83 0.72 17.08
N LEU A 76 7.34 1.48 16.11
CA LEU A 76 6.50 2.22 15.17
C LEU A 76 5.76 1.29 14.22
N LEU A 77 6.43 0.23 13.74
CA LEU A 77 5.78 -0.82 12.96
C LEU A 77 4.58 -1.40 13.72
N GLN A 78 4.77 -1.79 14.99
CA GLN A 78 3.68 -2.34 15.79
C GLN A 78 2.52 -1.33 15.98
N GLU A 79 2.83 -0.06 16.25
CA GLU A 79 1.82 1.00 16.36
C GLU A 79 0.98 1.12 15.07
N ILE A 80 1.64 1.07 13.91
CA ILE A 80 0.97 1.14 12.60
C ILE A 80 0.09 -0.08 12.37
N LEU A 81 0.58 -1.29 12.66
CA LEU A 81 -0.20 -2.52 12.52
C LEU A 81 -1.43 -2.54 13.44
N ASP A 82 -1.28 -2.11 14.70
CA ASP A 82 -2.37 -2.01 15.66
C ASP A 82 -3.43 -1.01 15.18
N ARG A 83 -3.00 0.12 14.61
CA ARG A 83 -3.91 1.10 14.01
C ARG A 83 -4.66 0.53 12.81
N PHE A 84 -3.99 -0.20 11.93
CA PHE A 84 -4.66 -0.84 10.80
C PHE A 84 -5.72 -1.85 11.23
N LEU A 85 -5.46 -2.61 12.30
CA LEU A 85 -6.41 -3.56 12.89
C LEU A 85 -7.67 -2.90 13.48
N VAL A 86 -7.68 -1.58 13.72
CA VAL A 86 -8.89 -0.85 14.13
C VAL A 86 -9.91 -0.78 12.99
N PHE A 87 -9.45 -0.75 11.73
CA PHE A 87 -10.30 -0.49 10.56
C PHE A 87 -10.41 -1.68 9.60
N PHE A 88 -9.50 -2.64 9.69
CA PHE A 88 -9.47 -3.87 8.89
C PHE A 88 -9.64 -5.10 9.77
N ASN A 89 -10.13 -6.20 9.19
CA ASN A 89 -10.41 -7.42 9.94
C ASN A 89 -9.16 -8.20 10.31
N ASP A 90 -8.19 -8.24 9.39
CA ASP A 90 -6.91 -8.93 9.57
C ASP A 90 -5.80 -8.10 8.92
N VAL A 91 -4.60 -8.20 9.50
CA VAL A 91 -3.39 -7.57 8.98
C VAL A 91 -2.28 -8.61 8.93
N LEU A 92 -1.63 -8.73 7.76
CA LEU A 92 -0.43 -9.55 7.57
C LEU A 92 0.67 -8.68 7.00
N TYR A 93 1.93 -9.07 7.17
CA TYR A 93 3.04 -8.40 6.50
C TYR A 93 4.11 -9.39 6.07
N LEU A 94 4.85 -9.03 5.02
CA LEU A 94 6.08 -9.68 4.61
C LEU A 94 7.22 -8.70 4.84
N LYS A 95 8.31 -9.15 5.47
CA LYS A 95 9.55 -8.38 5.60
C LYS A 95 10.51 -8.79 4.49
N ASP A 96 11.12 -7.81 3.82
CA ASP A 96 12.25 -8.08 2.95
C ASP A 96 13.48 -8.44 3.81
N HIS A 97 14.03 -9.63 3.56
CA HIS A 97 15.19 -10.16 4.29
C HIS A 97 16.49 -10.03 3.49
N SER A 98 16.47 -9.39 2.33
CA SER A 98 17.69 -9.14 1.57
C SER A 98 18.62 -8.22 2.37
N PRO A 99 19.95 -8.47 2.31
CA PRO A 99 20.92 -7.73 3.12
C PRO A 99 20.98 -6.24 2.78
N ASP A 100 20.46 -5.85 1.61
CA ASP A 100 20.43 -4.48 1.09
C ASP A 100 19.03 -3.84 1.23
N ALA A 101 18.02 -4.56 1.74
CA ALA A 101 16.70 -4.00 1.99
C ALA A 101 16.62 -3.47 3.42
N ASP A 102 16.69 -2.14 3.53
CA ASP A 102 16.47 -1.45 4.78
C ASP A 102 14.98 -1.53 5.13
N GLU A 103 14.65 -2.37 6.12
CA GLU A 103 13.40 -2.31 6.90
C GLU A 103 12.12 -2.08 6.05
N ASN A 104 12.04 -2.78 4.91
CA ASN A 104 10.94 -2.74 3.96
C ASN A 104 9.93 -3.86 4.25
N TYR A 105 8.66 -3.48 4.32
CA TYR A 105 7.53 -4.32 4.65
C TYR A 105 6.41 -4.16 3.61
N VAL A 106 5.91 -5.27 3.10
CA VAL A 106 4.66 -5.29 2.33
C VAL A 106 3.54 -5.70 3.27
N VAL A 107 2.66 -4.76 3.61
CA VAL A 107 1.58 -4.95 4.57
C VAL A 107 0.26 -5.18 3.84
N PHE A 108 -0.46 -6.24 4.19
CA PHE A 108 -1.75 -6.63 3.64
C PHE A 108 -2.85 -6.36 4.67
N LEU A 109 -3.86 -5.59 4.27
CA LEU A 109 -5.00 -5.19 5.09
C LEU A 109 -6.26 -5.84 4.50
N PHE A 110 -6.85 -6.80 5.23
CA PHE A 110 -8.01 -7.55 4.75
C PHE A 110 -9.31 -6.90 5.22
N ASN A 111 -10.17 -6.51 4.28
CA ASN A 111 -11.52 -6.09 4.58
C ASN A 111 -12.45 -7.29 4.37
N GLY A 112 -12.90 -7.91 5.45
CA GLY A 112 -13.51 -9.24 5.49
C GLY A 112 -12.57 -10.35 5.99
N PRO A 113 -13.09 -11.55 6.29
CA PRO A 113 -12.32 -12.62 6.93
C PRO A 113 -11.17 -13.14 6.03
N SER A 114 -9.95 -13.20 6.58
CA SER A 114 -8.76 -13.73 5.87
C SER A 114 -8.85 -15.22 5.52
N THR A 115 -9.67 -16.00 6.26
CA THR A 115 -9.77 -17.47 6.15
C THR A 115 -10.31 -17.99 4.82
N GLY A 116 -10.85 -17.11 3.95
CA GLY A 116 -11.33 -17.45 2.61
C GLY A 116 -10.38 -17.11 1.46
N TRP A 117 -9.26 -16.42 1.72
CA TRP A 117 -8.35 -15.96 0.68
C TRP A 117 -7.38 -17.06 0.26
N ASN A 118 -7.58 -17.58 -0.95
CA ASN A 118 -6.68 -18.53 -1.58
C ASN A 118 -5.73 -17.73 -2.48
N PHE A 119 -4.45 -17.57 -2.10
CA PHE A 119 -3.46 -16.79 -2.86
C PHE A 119 -3.07 -17.40 -4.23
N ASN A 120 -3.78 -18.46 -4.68
CA ASN A 120 -3.74 -18.95 -6.06
C ASN A 120 -4.54 -18.00 -6.97
N VAL A 121 -3.90 -16.92 -7.40
CA VAL A 121 -4.51 -15.91 -8.28
C VAL A 121 -4.71 -16.50 -9.69
N HIS A 122 -5.93 -16.94 -9.98
CA HIS A 122 -6.44 -17.12 -11.34
C HIS A 122 -7.64 -16.20 -11.54
N SER A 123 -7.61 -15.44 -12.64
CA SER A 123 -8.73 -14.72 -13.31
C SER A 123 -8.79 -13.19 -13.17
N ASP A 124 -8.53 -12.55 -14.32
CA ASP A 124 -9.37 -11.63 -15.10
C ASP A 124 -10.22 -10.58 -14.35
N ALA A 125 -9.75 -9.32 -14.43
CA ALA A 125 -10.35 -8.07 -13.95
C ALA A 125 -10.16 -7.74 -12.45
N VAL A 126 -8.91 -7.44 -12.07
CA VAL A 126 -8.59 -6.74 -10.83
C VAL A 126 -8.59 -5.24 -11.10
N SER A 127 -9.47 -4.50 -10.42
CA SER A 127 -9.35 -3.04 -10.36
C SER A 127 -8.29 -2.68 -9.32
N VAL A 128 -7.21 -2.05 -9.74
CA VAL A 128 -6.09 -1.67 -8.87
C VAL A 128 -5.99 -0.16 -8.81
N LEU A 129 -6.05 0.39 -7.60
CA LEU A 129 -5.73 1.78 -7.35
C LEU A 129 -4.27 1.88 -6.91
N PHE A 130 -3.46 2.65 -7.64
CA PHE A 130 -2.07 2.94 -7.31
C PHE A 130 -1.92 4.42 -6.98
N PHE A 131 -1.20 4.72 -5.91
CA PHE A 131 -0.78 6.08 -5.59
C PHE A 131 0.70 6.22 -5.88
N GLU A 132 1.06 7.11 -6.82
CA GLU A 132 2.45 7.51 -7.08
C GLU A 132 2.61 8.97 -6.66
N TYR A 133 3.67 9.28 -5.90
CA TYR A 133 4.00 10.67 -5.54
C TYR A 133 4.57 11.39 -6.76
N LEU A 134 3.91 12.47 -7.20
CA LEU A 134 4.44 13.37 -8.22
C LEU A 134 5.03 14.61 -7.54
N PRO A 135 6.38 14.75 -7.47
CA PRO A 135 6.98 15.94 -6.89
C PRO A 135 6.61 17.19 -7.71
N SER A 136 6.40 18.32 -7.04
CA SER A 136 6.16 19.61 -7.69
C SER A 136 7.37 20.01 -8.55
N ALA A 137 7.11 20.77 -9.64
CA ALA A 137 8.09 21.08 -10.69
C ALA A 137 9.35 21.85 -10.25
N SER A 138 9.50 22.19 -8.96
CA SER A 138 10.69 22.86 -8.41
C SER A 138 11.76 21.92 -7.84
N ASP A 139 11.47 20.63 -7.62
CA ASP A 139 12.46 19.69 -7.06
C ASP A 139 12.96 18.71 -8.12
N CYS A 140 13.93 19.18 -8.90
CA CYS A 140 14.73 18.34 -9.77
C CYS A 140 15.80 17.61 -8.95
N ALA A 141 15.55 16.33 -8.63
CA ALA A 141 16.49 15.20 -8.81
C ALA A 141 16.16 14.06 -7.83
N CYS A 142 15.33 13.11 -8.24
CA CYS A 142 15.47 11.77 -7.68
C CYS A 142 15.26 10.71 -8.77
N ARG A 143 16.21 9.77 -8.85
CA ARG A 143 16.29 8.74 -9.87
C ARG A 143 15.07 7.83 -9.77
N ARG A 144 14.31 7.71 -10.87
CA ARG A 144 13.33 6.63 -11.06
C ARG A 144 14.08 5.30 -11.12
N SER A 145 14.06 4.53 -10.04
CA SER A 145 14.16 3.07 -10.15
C SER A 145 12.76 2.57 -10.48
N LEU A 146 12.51 2.32 -11.77
CA LEU A 146 11.43 1.44 -12.19
C LEU A 146 11.72 0.08 -11.54
N ILE A 147 10.99 -0.28 -10.49
CA ILE A 147 10.98 -1.66 -10.00
C ILE A 147 10.16 -2.44 -11.03
N GLU A 148 10.84 -3.16 -11.92
CA GLU A 148 10.20 -4.14 -12.80
C GLU A 148 9.60 -5.26 -11.93
N TRP A 149 8.27 -5.32 -11.90
CA TRP A 149 7.43 -6.36 -11.26
C TRP A 149 7.63 -7.78 -11.85
N SER A 150 8.66 -8.01 -12.65
CA SER A 150 8.84 -9.23 -13.46
C SER A 150 9.42 -10.44 -12.70
N ASN A 151 9.95 -10.27 -11.48
CA ASN A 151 10.74 -11.32 -10.82
C ASN A 151 10.04 -12.09 -9.67
N TRP A 152 8.78 -11.82 -9.35
CA TRP A 152 8.06 -12.55 -8.28
C TRP A 152 7.65 -14.00 -8.64
N ARG A 153 7.93 -14.49 -9.86
CA ARG A 153 7.59 -15.87 -10.27
C ARG A 153 8.52 -16.98 -9.75
N ARG A 154 9.48 -16.71 -8.86
CA ARG A 154 10.34 -17.76 -8.28
C ARG A 154 10.62 -17.56 -6.79
N ALA A 155 9.59 -17.71 -5.97
CA ALA A 155 9.76 -18.26 -4.63
C ALA A 155 8.73 -19.37 -4.47
N SER A 156 9.06 -20.52 -5.07
CA SER A 156 8.31 -21.76 -5.00
C SER A 156 8.43 -22.36 -3.61
N LEU A 157 7.31 -22.93 -3.14
CA LEU A 157 7.23 -24.24 -2.48
C LEU A 157 8.39 -24.58 -1.53
N LEU A 158 8.18 -24.37 -0.23
CA LEU A 158 8.54 -25.33 0.82
C LEU A 158 7.57 -25.16 2.00
#